data_AF-U3TBK4-F1
#
_entry.id   AF-U3TBK4-F1
#
_cell.length_a   1.000
_cell.length_b   1.000
_cell.length_c   1.000
_cell.angle_alpha   90.00
_cell.angle_beta   90.00
_cell.angle_gamma   90.00
#
_symmetry.space_group_name_H-M   'P 1'
#
loop_
_entity.id
_entity.type
_entity.pdbx_description
1 polymer ?
#
loop_
_entity_poly.entity_id
_entity_poly.type
_entity_poly.pdbx_seq_one_letter_code
_entity_poly.pdbx_strand_id
1 'polypeptide(L)' 'MDLARFRFDLSVEEVPTSWYNILPDLPEAVPPPLNPKTGEPVDPSALTALFPKALIEQEVSGERYIPIPAAVREA' A
#
# COMPACT_ATOMS: atom_id res chain seq x y z
N MET A 1 2.87 25.71 -27.43
CA MET A 1 2.14 25.78 -26.15
C MET A 1 3.18 25.93 -25.08
N ASP A 2 3.16 27.02 -24.30
CA ASP A 2 4.17 27.27 -23.27
C ASP A 2 3.87 26.39 -22.03
N LEU A 3 4.66 25.34 -21.86
CA LEU A 3 4.52 24.38 -20.76
C LEU A 3 4.85 25.01 -19.40
N ALA A 4 5.50 26.18 -19.37
CA ALA A 4 5.83 26.89 -18.13
C ALA A 4 4.60 27.41 -17.39
N ARG A 5 3.44 27.52 -18.05
CA ARG A 5 2.23 28.08 -17.44
C ARG A 5 1.44 27.09 -16.56
N PHE A 6 1.78 25.80 -16.57
CA PHE A 6 1.03 24.74 -15.85
C PHE A 6 1.90 23.66 -15.18
N ARG A 7 3.21 23.90 -15.03
CA ARG A 7 4.10 22.97 -14.33
C ARG A 7 4.19 23.36 -12.85
N PHE A 8 3.97 22.39 -11.97
CA PHE A 8 4.14 22.51 -10.54
C PHE A 8 5.11 21.42 -10.09
N ASP A 9 6.30 21.83 -9.67
CA ASP A 9 7.30 20.92 -9.10
C ASP A 9 7.14 20.90 -7.58
N LEU A 10 7.25 19.72 -6.99
CA LEU A 10 7.32 19.55 -5.54
C LEU A 10 8.78 19.65 -5.09
N SER A 11 9.03 20.34 -3.98
CA SER A 11 10.33 20.32 -3.33
C SER A 11 10.56 18.97 -2.62
N VAL A 12 11.80 18.71 -2.22
CA VAL A 12 12.15 17.47 -1.51
C VAL A 12 11.42 17.38 -0.16
N GLU A 13 11.20 18.51 0.50
CA GLU A 13 10.46 18.61 1.75
C GLU A 13 8.98 18.28 1.59
N GLU A 14 8.43 18.43 0.38
CA GLU A 14 7.04 18.11 0.04
C GLU A 14 6.84 16.63 -0.34
N VAL A 15 7.91 15.84 -0.44
CA VAL A 15 7.81 14.40 -0.69
C VAL A 15 7.04 13.74 0.46
N PRO A 16 5.96 12.98 0.19
CA PRO A 16 5.16 12.35 1.23
C PRO A 16 5.97 11.46 2.18
N THR A 17 5.51 11.37 3.42
CA THR A 17 6.11 10.55 4.49
C THR A 17 5.38 9.21 4.70
N SER A 18 4.21 9.04 4.10
CA SER A 18 3.35 7.87 4.26
C SER A 18 2.71 7.46 2.93
N TRP A 19 2.52 6.16 2.74
CA TRP A 19 1.59 5.63 1.75
C TRP A 19 0.15 5.78 2.23
N TYR A 20 -0.77 6.03 1.31
CA TYR A 20 -2.20 6.04 1.57
C TYR A 20 -2.81 4.68 1.20
N ASN A 21 -3.53 4.09 2.14
CA ASN A 21 -4.30 2.88 1.95
C ASN A 21 -5.77 3.24 1.75
N ILE A 22 -6.33 2.84 0.60
CA ILE A 22 -7.71 3.15 0.24
C ILE A 22 -8.74 2.24 0.94
N LEU A 23 -8.33 1.05 1.40
CA LEU A 23 -9.22 0.05 2.00
C LEU A 23 -10.17 0.60 3.09
N PRO A 24 -9.73 1.40 4.08
CA PRO A 24 -10.63 1.94 5.11
C PRO A 24 -11.66 2.94 4.60
N ASP A 25 -11.52 3.44 3.37
CA ASP A 25 -12.40 4.45 2.77
C ASP A 25 -13.29 3.88 1.65
N LEU A 26 -13.22 2.57 1.40
CA LEU A 26 -14.12 1.90 0.47
C LEU A 26 -15.54 1.80 1.08
N PRO A 27 -16.60 1.87 0.25
CA PRO A 27 -17.98 1.78 0.73
C PRO A 27 -18.32 0.39 1.30
N GLU A 28 -17.58 -0.64 0.89
CA GLU A 28 -17.68 -2.00 1.37
C GLU A 28 -16.29 -2.65 1.44
N ALA A 29 -16.14 -3.66 2.29
CA ALA A 29 -14.87 -4.35 2.46
C ALA A 29 -14.52 -5.18 1.22
N VAL A 30 -13.26 -5.12 0.77
CA VAL A 30 -12.76 -5.98 -0.30
C VAL A 30 -12.75 -7.44 0.20
N PRO A 31 -13.32 -8.39 -0.56
CA PRO A 31 -13.26 -9.79 -0.19
C PRO A 31 -11.80 -10.29 -0.08
N PRO A 32 -11.49 -11.18 0.88
CA PRO A 32 -10.14 -11.70 1.02
C PRO A 32 -9.72 -12.54 -0.19
N PRO A 33 -8.41 -12.65 -0.47
CA PRO A 33 -7.92 -13.57 -1.48
C PRO A 33 -8.30 -15.02 -1.13
N LEU A 34 -8.65 -15.80 -2.14
CA LEU A 34 -9.08 -17.19 -1.98
C LEU A 34 -7.95 -18.16 -2.32
N ASN A 35 -7.87 -19.27 -1.59
CA ASN A 35 -6.95 -20.35 -1.88
C ASN A 35 -7.42 -21.07 -3.16
N PRO A 36 -6.59 -21.18 -4.21
CA PRO A 36 -7.03 -21.73 -5.48
C PRO A 36 -7.39 -23.23 -5.43
N LYS A 37 -6.97 -23.95 -4.38
CA LYS A 37 -7.30 -25.37 -4.20
C LYS A 37 -8.62 -25.57 -3.45
N THR A 38 -8.92 -24.75 -2.44
CA THR A 38 -10.09 -24.93 -1.57
C THR A 38 -11.23 -23.98 -1.90
N GLY A 39 -10.96 -22.84 -2.53
CA GLY A 39 -11.92 -21.77 -2.76
C GLY A 39 -12.27 -20.97 -1.51
N GLU A 40 -11.60 -21.22 -0.38
CA GLU A 40 -11.83 -20.54 0.90
C GLU A 40 -10.82 -19.39 1.09
N PRO A 41 -11.13 -18.39 1.95
CA PRO A 41 -10.19 -17.32 2.29
C PRO A 41 -8.82 -17.86 2.69
N VAL A 42 -7.75 -17.26 2.15
CA VAL A 42 -6.37 -17.60 2.49
C VAL A 42 -6.05 -17.12 3.90
N ASP A 43 -5.49 -18.01 4.72
CA ASP A 43 -4.87 -17.61 5.97
C ASP A 43 -3.60 -16.79 5.69
N PRO A 44 -3.41 -15.58 6.26
CA PRO A 44 -2.24 -14.76 6.00
C PRO A 44 -0.90 -15.44 6.32
N SER A 45 -0.86 -16.38 7.26
CA SER A 45 0.36 -17.16 7.55
C SER A 45 0.79 -18.02 6.35
N ALA A 46 -0.13 -18.45 5.50
CA ALA A 46 0.19 -19.19 4.28
C ALA A 46 0.95 -18.31 3.26
N LEU A 47 0.80 -16.98 3.33
CA LEU A 47 1.49 -16.04 2.45
C LEU A 47 2.97 -15.86 2.81
N THR A 48 3.37 -16.24 4.03
CA THR A 48 4.76 -16.09 4.52
C THR A 48 5.78 -16.92 3.72
N ALA A 49 5.34 -17.95 3.00
CA ALA A 49 6.18 -18.71 2.09
C ALA A 49 6.51 -17.95 0.78
N LEU A 50 5.74 -16.91 0.45
CA LEU A 50 5.83 -16.17 -0.81
C LEU A 50 6.33 -14.74 -0.60
N PHE A 51 5.94 -14.11 0.50
CA PHE A 51 6.15 -12.68 0.72
C PHE A 51 6.86 -12.40 2.05
N PRO A 52 7.72 -11.35 2.10
CA PRO A 52 8.21 -10.82 3.36
C PRO A 52 7.07 -10.42 4.30
N LYS A 53 7.28 -10.62 5.60
CA LYS A 53 6.28 -10.30 6.64
C LYS A 53 5.72 -8.87 6.53
N ALA A 54 6.58 -7.89 6.26
CA ALA A 54 6.19 -6.49 6.13
C ALA A 54 5.19 -6.24 4.98
N LEU A 55 5.29 -6.98 3.87
CA LEU A 55 4.31 -6.87 2.78
C LEU A 55 2.97 -7.48 3.16
N ILE A 56 2.99 -8.60 3.88
CA ILE A 56 1.77 -9.26 4.39
C ILE A 56 1.06 -8.34 5.39
N GLU A 57 1.81 -7.70 6.29
CA GLU A 57 1.28 -6.72 7.25
C GLU A 57 0.61 -5.53 6.55
N GLN A 58 1.16 -5.06 5.43
CA GLN A 58 0.54 -3.99 4.64
C GLN A 58 -0.74 -4.46 3.93
N GLU A 59 -0.74 -5.67 3.34
CA GLU A 59 -1.89 -6.25 2.64
C GLU A 59 -3.14 -6.38 3.55
N VAL A 60 -2.92 -6.76 4.81
CA VAL A 60 -4.01 -6.93 5.78
C VAL A 60 -4.27 -5.70 6.65
N SER A 61 -3.57 -4.58 6.38
CA SER A 61 -3.67 -3.37 7.20
C SER A 61 -5.00 -2.65 6.98
N GLY A 62 -5.65 -2.28 8.09
CA GLY A 62 -6.78 -1.35 8.12
C GLY A 62 -6.38 0.10 8.33
N GLU A 63 -5.08 0.41 8.44
CA GLU A 63 -4.60 1.77 8.66
C GLU A 63 -4.68 2.59 7.38
N ARG A 64 -5.20 3.82 7.45
CA ARG A 64 -5.32 4.75 6.32
C ARG A 64 -3.97 5.27 5.82
N TYR A 65 -3.00 5.44 6.70
CA TYR A 65 -1.67 5.95 6.37
C TYR A 65 -0.61 5.04 6.95
N ILE A 66 0.26 4.51 6.09
CA ILE A 66 1.37 3.63 6.49
C ILE A 66 2.67 4.40 6.29
N PRO A 67 3.49 4.62 7.34
CA PRO A 67 4.76 5.34 7.20
C PRO A 67 5.69 4.68 6.17
N ILE A 68 6.29 5.49 5.30
CA ILE A 68 7.32 5.02 4.36
C ILE A 68 8.61 4.84 5.16
N PRO A 69 9.24 3.64 5.15
CA PRO A 69 10.52 3.43 5.81
C PRO A 69 11.58 4.41 5.28
N ALA A 70 12.40 4.98 6.17
CA ALA A 70 13.41 5.98 5.81
C ALA A 70 14.32 5.49 4.67
N ALA A 71 14.80 4.24 4.75
CA ALA A 71 15.64 3.64 3.72
C ALA A 71 14.94 3.50 2.34
N VAL A 72 13.61 3.52 2.28
CA VAL A 72 12.85 3.53 1.02
C VAL A 72 12.63 4.96 0.53
N ARG A 73 12.38 5.90 1.45
CA ARG A 73 12.13 7.31 1.12
C ARG A 73 13.38 8.05 0.66
N GLU A 74 14.56 7.64 1.14
CA GLU A 74 15.86 8.27 0.89
C GLU A 74 16.68 7.59 -0.22
N ALA A 75 16.16 6.54 -0.85
CA ALA A 75 16.86 5.74 -1.87
C ALA A 75 17.00 6.43 -3.24
#